data_AF-X6MG38-F1
#
_entry.id   AF-X6MG38-F1
#
_cell.length_a   1.000
_cell.length_b   1.000
_cell.length_c   1.000
_cell.angle_alpha   90.00
_cell.angle_beta   90.00
_cell.angle_gamma   90.00
#
_symmetry.space_group_name_H-M   'P 1'
#
loop_
_entity.id
_entity.type
_entity.pdbx_description
1 polymer ?
#
loop_
_entity_poly.entity_id
_entity_poly.type
_entity_poly.pdbx_seq_one_letter_code
_entity_poly.pdbx_strand_id
1 'polypeptide(L)'
;TTLSVRVILQIKSAMMMKLLDIFLLNLFVVAIAIGLYWHVQTKGDQTNFVYPHIGEAENATAEGLCSKTYLTFSPSMQKCVFPSRVDVGRHFITTGGYEGWKCTFACWNIAKKKKKKKGKLETIISRSTVFINYQFNPNDRSEFRELFELKEFKEAVNEVCEWYDKPYFKPFQLSMILLTPGQAVPAHLDVPYFQDATRYIFPQWLLLVMQESGLFRELRIPQVQAIVYVHEDDKTQRVGGDFIAYPQGPQHNGVPLSIDSGVGIFCDGSEMVHASSTFQF
;
A
#
# COMPACT_ATOMS: atom_id res chain seq x y z
N THR A 1 25.93 5.18 6.08
CA THR A 1 25.28 4.15 5.25
C THR A 1 24.18 4.79 4.43
N THR A 2 24.58 5.46 3.35
CA THR A 2 23.68 6.04 2.36
C THR A 2 23.00 4.90 1.60
N LEU A 3 21.75 4.59 1.97
CA LEU A 3 20.84 3.77 1.17
C LEU A 3 20.61 4.51 -0.15
N SER A 4 21.43 4.19 -1.14
CA SER A 4 21.41 4.76 -2.48
C SER A 4 20.32 4.08 -3.30
N VAL A 5 19.31 4.87 -3.66
CA VAL A 5 18.40 4.73 -4.83
C VAL A 5 17.73 3.36 -5.02
N ARG A 6 16.47 3.12 -4.61
CA ARG A 6 15.26 3.96 -4.77
C ARG A 6 14.92 4.23 -6.25
N VAL A 7 15.11 3.23 -7.11
CA VAL A 7 14.80 3.31 -8.54
C VAL A 7 13.29 3.46 -8.70
N ILE A 8 12.89 4.50 -9.43
CA ILE A 8 11.51 4.78 -9.81
C ILE A 8 11.51 4.86 -11.32
N LEU A 9 10.84 3.90 -11.95
CA LEU A 9 10.68 3.90 -13.40
C LEU A 9 9.25 4.23 -13.75
N GLN A 10 9.09 5.23 -14.62
CA GLN A 10 7.81 5.63 -15.14
C GLN A 10 7.75 5.22 -16.62
N ILE A 11 6.93 4.22 -16.93
CA ILE A 11 6.80 3.70 -18.30
C ILE A 11 5.40 3.97 -18.82
N LYS A 12 5.31 4.63 -19.98
CA LYS A 12 4.07 4.80 -20.73
C LYS A 12 4.00 3.73 -21.81
N SER A 13 3.00 2.85 -21.78
CA SER A 13 2.92 1.74 -22.74
C SER A 13 1.49 1.47 -23.21
N ALA A 14 1.35 1.09 -24.49
CA ALA A 14 0.08 0.65 -25.10
C ALA A 14 -0.53 -0.57 -24.37
N MET A 15 0.33 -1.32 -23.67
CA MET A 15 0.03 -2.36 -22.69
C MET A 15 -1.07 -2.03 -21.69
N MET A 16 -1.24 -0.76 -21.33
CA MET A 16 -2.21 -0.35 -20.31
C MET A 16 -3.62 -0.11 -20.83
N MET A 17 -3.82 -0.02 -22.15
CA MET A 17 -5.17 -0.01 -22.72
C MET A 17 -5.87 -1.36 -22.50
N LYS A 18 -5.14 -2.48 -22.47
CA LYS A 18 -5.70 -3.79 -22.10
C LYS A 18 -6.23 -3.83 -20.67
N LEU A 19 -5.60 -3.12 -19.72
CA LEU A 19 -6.10 -3.02 -18.35
C LEU A 19 -7.36 -2.15 -18.29
N LEU A 20 -7.43 -1.07 -19.06
CA LEU A 20 -8.67 -0.28 -19.23
C LEU A 20 -9.82 -1.14 -19.80
N ASP A 21 -9.55 -2.00 -20.79
CA ASP A 21 -10.56 -2.89 -21.36
C ASP A 21 -11.11 -3.92 -20.34
N ILE A 22 -10.28 -4.35 -19.39
CA ILE A 22 -10.67 -5.26 -18.29
C ILE A 22 -11.47 -4.51 -17.21
N PHE A 23 -11.14 -3.24 -16.99
CA PHE A 23 -11.70 -2.41 -15.93
C PHE A 23 -12.51 -1.25 -16.52
N LEU A 24 -13.70 -1.57 -17.04
CA LEU A 24 -14.74 -0.59 -17.32
C LEU A 24 -15.20 0.03 -15.99
N LEU A 25 -14.63 1.16 -15.53
CA LEU A 25 -15.21 2.14 -14.56
C LEU A 25 -14.15 3.17 -14.07
N ASN A 26 -14.63 4.22 -13.37
CA ASN A 26 -13.92 5.35 -12.75
C ASN A 26 -12.58 5.03 -12.04
N LEU A 27 -11.68 6.02 -11.96
CA LEU A 27 -10.31 5.99 -11.40
C LEU A 27 -9.95 4.79 -10.51
N PHE A 28 -9.18 3.85 -11.05
CA PHE A 28 -8.55 2.77 -10.31
C PHE A 28 -7.03 2.98 -10.23
N VAL A 29 -6.48 2.76 -9.04
CA VAL A 29 -5.05 2.53 -8.85
C VAL A 29 -4.86 1.02 -8.74
N VAL A 30 -4.29 0.41 -9.76
CA VAL A 30 -3.94 -1.02 -9.74
C VAL A 30 -2.51 -1.13 -9.22
N ALA A 31 -2.35 -1.53 -7.96
CA ALA A 31 -1.05 -1.78 -7.34
C ALA A 31 -0.72 -3.26 -7.42
N ILE A 32 0.24 -3.63 -8.26
CA ILE A 32 0.72 -5.01 -8.41
C ILE A 32 1.95 -5.19 -7.53
N ALA A 33 1.91 -6.13 -6.60
CA ALA A 33 3.06 -6.50 -5.77
C ALA A 33 3.69 -7.80 -6.27
N ILE A 34 4.99 -7.75 -6.53
CA ILE A 34 5.71 -8.82 -7.21
C ILE A 34 6.92 -9.20 -6.38
N GLY A 35 7.14 -10.50 -6.27
CA GLY A 35 8.23 -11.07 -5.48
C GLY A 35 9.24 -11.68 -6.42
N LEU A 36 10.50 -11.34 -6.23
CA LEU A 36 11.60 -12.04 -6.86
C LEU A 36 12.10 -13.06 -5.86
N TYR A 37 11.97 -14.34 -6.21
CA TYR A 37 12.41 -15.41 -5.33
C TYR A 37 13.81 -15.85 -5.75
N TRP A 38 14.71 -15.97 -4.79
CA TRP A 38 15.86 -16.84 -4.90
C TRP A 38 15.57 -18.09 -4.04
N HIS A 39 15.23 -19.19 -4.72
CA HIS A 39 15.31 -20.56 -4.20
C HIS A 39 14.73 -20.84 -2.79
N VAL A 40 13.47 -20.46 -2.50
CA VAL A 40 12.72 -21.05 -1.36
C VAL A 40 11.28 -21.38 -1.78
N GLN A 41 10.95 -22.67 -1.82
CA GLN A 41 9.58 -23.17 -1.98
C GLN A 41 8.83 -23.02 -0.66
N THR A 42 8.16 -21.88 -0.44
CA THR A 42 7.15 -21.80 0.64
C THR A 42 5.85 -22.43 0.15
N LYS A 43 5.66 -23.72 0.40
CA LYS A 43 4.36 -24.41 0.28
C LYS A 43 3.50 -23.98 1.48
N GLY A 44 2.68 -22.94 1.32
CA GLY A 44 1.72 -22.55 2.34
C GLY A 44 0.52 -21.86 1.71
N ASP A 45 -0.68 -22.30 2.05
CA ASP A 45 -1.94 -21.63 1.71
C ASP A 45 -1.97 -20.26 2.43
N GLN A 46 -1.90 -19.19 1.64
CA GLN A 46 -1.63 -17.81 2.08
C GLN A 46 -2.89 -17.05 2.50
N THR A 47 -3.96 -17.74 2.91
CA THR A 47 -5.27 -17.12 3.15
C THR A 47 -5.68 -17.05 4.63
N ASN A 48 -5.00 -17.76 5.53
CA ASN A 48 -5.33 -17.78 6.96
C ASN A 48 -4.17 -17.26 7.81
N PHE A 49 -4.40 -16.19 8.57
CA PHE A 49 -3.43 -15.71 9.56
C PHE A 49 -3.34 -16.72 10.71
N VAL A 50 -2.13 -17.23 10.98
CA VAL A 50 -1.92 -18.27 12.01
C VAL A 50 -1.43 -17.69 13.35
N TYR A 51 -1.05 -16.40 13.38
CA TYR A 51 -0.44 -15.81 14.57
C TYR A 51 -1.47 -15.19 15.55
N PRO A 52 -1.24 -15.33 16.87
CA PRO A 52 -1.99 -14.59 17.87
C PRO A 52 -1.65 -13.09 17.80
N HIS A 53 -2.63 -12.21 17.95
CA HIS A 53 -2.36 -10.78 18.11
C HIS A 53 -1.61 -10.53 19.42
N ILE A 54 -0.66 -9.60 19.40
CA ILE A 54 0.20 -9.21 20.52
C ILE A 54 -0.12 -7.77 20.95
N GLY A 55 -1.42 -7.50 21.11
CA GLY A 55 -1.96 -6.22 21.57
C GLY A 55 -2.58 -5.35 20.47
N GLU A 56 -2.61 -5.81 19.22
CA GLU A 56 -3.24 -5.08 18.10
C GLU A 56 -4.76 -5.33 17.99
N ALA A 57 -5.28 -6.29 18.76
CA ALA A 57 -6.70 -6.60 18.82
C ALA A 57 -7.22 -6.62 20.26
N GLU A 58 -8.45 -6.19 20.44
CA GLU A 58 -9.21 -6.29 21.69
C GLU A 58 -10.59 -6.89 21.42
N ASN A 59 -11.22 -7.46 22.45
CA ASN A 59 -12.58 -7.97 22.32
C ASN A 59 -13.56 -6.81 22.18
N ALA A 60 -14.66 -7.04 21.46
CA ALA A 60 -15.78 -6.11 21.46
C ALA A 60 -16.37 -5.98 22.87
N THR A 61 -16.95 -4.82 23.19
CA THR A 61 -17.68 -4.59 24.43
C THR A 61 -18.96 -5.42 24.46
N ALA A 62 -19.61 -5.49 25.62
CA ALA A 62 -20.88 -6.22 25.78
C ALA A 62 -21.98 -5.74 24.83
N GLU A 63 -21.90 -4.48 24.38
CA GLU A 63 -22.82 -3.84 23.44
C GLU A 63 -22.45 -4.10 21.97
N GLY A 64 -21.43 -4.91 21.69
CA GLY A 64 -20.97 -5.18 20.33
C GLY A 64 -20.30 -3.97 19.67
N LEU A 65 -19.55 -3.17 20.45
CA LEU A 65 -18.80 -2.02 19.95
C LEU A 65 -17.30 -2.18 20.24
N CYS A 66 -16.45 -1.46 19.50
CA CYS A 66 -15.04 -1.35 19.84
C CYS A 66 -14.83 -0.32 20.96
N SER A 67 -14.01 -0.65 21.97
CA SER A 67 -13.84 0.21 23.15
C SER A 67 -13.17 1.54 22.80
N LYS A 68 -12.37 1.55 21.73
CA LYS A 68 -11.69 2.73 21.18
C LYS A 68 -12.26 3.13 19.82
N THR A 69 -12.43 4.43 19.63
CA THR A 69 -13.02 5.02 18.40
C THR A 69 -12.11 4.95 17.17
N TYR A 70 -10.86 4.52 17.31
CA TYR A 70 -9.91 4.33 16.20
C TYR A 70 -9.73 2.87 15.80
N LEU A 71 -10.48 1.96 16.43
CA LEU A 71 -10.52 0.54 16.05
C LEU A 71 -11.76 0.26 15.21
N THR A 72 -11.65 -0.74 14.35
CA THR A 72 -12.73 -1.29 13.53
C THR A 72 -12.85 -2.79 13.77
N PHE A 73 -13.95 -3.40 13.34
CA PHE A 73 -14.11 -4.84 13.41
C PHE A 73 -13.14 -5.55 12.44
N SER A 74 -12.56 -6.65 12.91
CA SER A 74 -11.87 -7.62 12.06
C SER A 74 -12.84 -8.20 11.02
N PRO A 75 -12.36 -8.75 9.89
CA PRO A 75 -13.24 -9.37 8.89
C PRO A 75 -14.17 -10.47 9.45
N SER A 76 -13.72 -11.22 10.46
CA SER A 76 -14.54 -12.23 11.16
C SER A 76 -15.55 -11.63 12.16
N MET A 77 -15.56 -10.31 12.34
CA MET A 77 -16.37 -9.56 13.31
C MET A 77 -16.19 -9.95 14.79
N GLN A 78 -15.16 -10.74 15.12
CA GLN A 78 -14.94 -11.22 16.49
C GLN A 78 -14.08 -10.29 17.35
N LYS A 79 -13.21 -9.50 16.72
CA LYS A 79 -12.26 -8.63 17.42
C LYS A 79 -12.28 -7.23 16.85
N CYS A 80 -11.89 -6.28 17.69
CA CYS A 80 -11.63 -4.90 17.32
C CYS A 80 -10.15 -4.71 17.07
N VAL A 81 -9.79 -4.29 15.86
CA VAL A 81 -8.42 -4.15 15.34
C VAL A 81 -8.22 -2.76 14.76
N PHE A 82 -6.98 -2.35 14.52
CA PHE A 82 -6.74 -1.13 13.75
C PHE A 82 -7.22 -1.32 12.29
N PRO A 83 -7.84 -0.28 11.67
CA PRO A 83 -8.34 -0.35 10.29
C PRO A 83 -7.23 -0.47 9.24
N SER A 84 -5.99 -0.18 9.62
CA SER A 84 -4.78 -0.39 8.83
C SER A 84 -3.66 -0.86 9.76
N ARG A 85 -2.43 -1.02 9.25
CA ARG A 85 -1.30 -1.27 10.14
C ARG A 85 -1.18 -0.14 11.16
N VAL A 86 -0.93 -0.49 12.41
CA VAL A 86 -0.96 0.43 13.54
C VAL A 86 -0.02 1.63 13.37
N ASP A 87 1.16 1.42 12.77
CA ASP A 87 2.15 2.45 12.46
C ASP A 87 1.61 3.44 11.43
N VAL A 88 1.07 2.93 10.32
CA VAL A 88 0.56 3.70 9.18
C VAL A 88 -0.68 4.50 9.57
N GLY A 89 -1.66 3.83 10.16
CA GLY A 89 -2.91 4.46 10.58
C GLY A 89 -2.68 5.54 11.64
N ARG A 90 -1.86 5.24 12.66
CA ARG A 90 -1.51 6.23 13.69
C ARG A 90 -0.76 7.41 13.10
N HIS A 91 0.22 7.18 12.22
CA HIS A 91 0.94 8.27 11.55
C HIS A 91 -0.06 9.18 10.83
N PHE A 92 -0.88 8.62 9.94
CA PHE A 92 -1.85 9.41 9.17
C PHE A 92 -2.83 10.19 10.06
N ILE A 93 -3.39 9.54 11.08
CA ILE A 93 -4.35 10.17 11.99
C ILE A 93 -3.72 11.34 12.76
N THR A 94 -2.42 11.24 13.10
CA THR A 94 -1.74 12.25 13.92
C THR A 94 -1.10 13.36 13.10
N THR A 95 -0.63 13.07 11.88
CA THR A 95 0.07 14.02 11.01
C THR A 95 -0.85 14.65 9.96
N GLY A 96 -1.90 13.95 9.54
CA GLY A 96 -2.76 14.32 8.43
C GLY A 96 -2.25 13.87 7.06
N GLY A 97 -1.28 12.95 7.01
CA GLY A 97 -0.71 12.44 5.76
C GLY A 97 0.25 13.42 5.08
N TYR A 98 0.46 13.23 3.77
CA TYR A 98 1.41 14.00 2.96
C TYR A 98 1.12 15.51 2.98
N GLU A 99 -0.15 15.90 2.79
CA GLU A 99 -0.53 17.32 2.81
C GLU A 99 -0.67 17.88 4.23
N GLY A 100 -0.52 17.04 5.24
CA GLY A 100 -0.68 17.45 6.62
C GLY A 100 -2.07 17.98 6.92
N TRP A 101 -3.13 17.30 6.44
CA TRP A 101 -4.53 17.57 6.77
C TRP A 101 -4.79 17.32 8.27
N LYS A 102 -4.24 18.18 9.12
CA LYS A 102 -4.39 18.10 10.57
C LYS A 102 -5.81 18.52 10.92
N CYS A 103 -6.75 17.59 10.97
CA CYS A 103 -7.84 17.71 11.93
C CYS A 103 -7.26 17.34 13.30
N THR A 104 -6.55 18.29 13.93
CA THR A 104 -5.85 18.03 15.20
C THR A 104 -6.79 17.45 16.26
N PHE A 105 -6.26 16.69 17.21
CA PHE A 105 -6.96 16.38 18.47
C PHE A 105 -7.39 17.69 19.21
N ALA A 106 -6.72 18.82 18.93
CA ALA A 106 -7.18 20.14 19.38
C ALA A 106 -8.51 20.59 18.72
N CYS A 107 -8.78 20.21 17.47
CA CYS A 107 -10.10 20.37 16.84
C CYS A 107 -11.21 19.56 17.53
N TRP A 108 -10.89 18.45 18.22
CA TRP A 108 -11.83 17.69 19.06
C TRP A 108 -12.20 18.47 20.33
N ASN A 109 -11.21 19.08 21.01
CA ASN A 109 -11.44 19.92 22.20
C ASN A 109 -12.18 21.23 21.87
N ILE A 110 -11.91 21.84 20.71
CA ILE A 110 -12.64 23.05 20.24
C ILE A 110 -14.07 22.71 19.82
N ALA A 111 -14.32 21.52 19.25
CA ALA A 111 -15.67 21.07 18.88
C ALA A 111 -16.54 20.75 20.12
N LYS A 112 -15.94 20.24 21.21
CA LYS A 112 -16.63 20.08 22.50
C LYS A 112 -17.20 21.39 23.03
N LYS A 113 -16.46 22.51 22.91
CA LYS A 113 -16.94 23.85 23.30
C LYS A 113 -18.11 24.37 22.45
N LYS A 114 -18.32 23.85 21.23
CA LYS A 114 -19.36 24.33 20.30
C LYS A 114 -20.58 23.41 20.15
N LYS A 115 -20.74 22.35 20.94
CA LYS A 115 -21.83 21.34 20.79
C LYS A 115 -22.00 20.81 19.34
N LYS A 116 -20.99 20.93 18.47
CA LYS A 116 -21.03 20.37 17.11
C LYS A 116 -20.60 18.90 17.20
N LYS A 117 -21.59 18.02 17.06
CA LYS A 117 -21.52 16.57 17.27
C LYS A 117 -20.57 15.88 16.27
N LYS A 118 -19.69 15.02 16.82
CA LYS A 118 -19.12 13.76 16.28
C LYS A 118 -18.29 13.74 14.97
N GLY A 119 -18.49 14.59 13.98
CA GLY A 119 -17.97 14.36 12.62
C GLY A 119 -16.53 14.82 12.30
N LYS A 120 -15.48 14.40 13.03
CA LYS A 120 -14.09 14.78 12.66
C LYS A 120 -13.04 13.66 12.70
N LEU A 121 -13.08 12.78 13.71
CA LEU A 121 -12.18 11.61 13.74
C LEU A 121 -12.62 10.57 12.72
N GLU A 122 -13.93 10.31 12.65
CA GLU A 122 -14.56 9.45 11.64
C GLU A 122 -14.16 9.88 10.22
N THR A 123 -14.07 11.19 9.97
CA THR A 123 -13.63 11.74 8.68
C THR A 123 -12.16 11.44 8.39
N ILE A 124 -11.24 11.57 9.34
CA ILE A 124 -9.83 11.20 9.10
C ILE A 124 -9.69 9.70 8.86
N ILE A 125 -10.41 8.87 9.63
CA ILE A 125 -10.38 7.42 9.47
C ILE A 125 -10.90 7.05 8.07
N SER A 126 -12.04 7.59 7.64
CA SER A 126 -12.60 7.32 6.32
C SER A 126 -11.69 7.76 5.16
N ARG A 127 -10.89 8.80 5.37
CA ARG A 127 -9.88 9.27 4.39
C ARG A 127 -8.68 8.32 4.26
N SER A 128 -8.34 7.59 5.32
CA SER A 128 -7.24 6.62 5.34
C SER A 128 -7.63 5.21 4.88
N THR A 129 -8.93 4.90 4.85
CA THR A 129 -9.46 3.58 4.49
C THR A 129 -9.87 3.55 3.03
N VAL A 130 -8.90 3.30 2.15
CA VAL A 130 -9.15 3.13 0.71
C VAL A 130 -9.78 1.77 0.43
N PHE A 131 -10.51 1.64 -0.67
CA PHE A 131 -11.08 0.35 -1.06
C PHE A 131 -9.99 -0.50 -1.70
N ILE A 132 -9.62 -1.62 -1.07
CA ILE A 132 -8.58 -2.52 -1.59
C ILE A 132 -9.15 -3.91 -1.81
N ASN A 133 -8.97 -4.44 -3.00
CA ASN A 133 -9.17 -5.86 -3.30
C ASN A 133 -7.80 -6.52 -3.51
N TYR A 134 -7.44 -7.48 -2.66
CA TYR A 134 -6.24 -8.29 -2.83
C TYR A 134 -6.58 -9.58 -3.56
N GLN A 135 -5.83 -9.88 -4.62
CA GLN A 135 -5.88 -11.10 -5.39
C GLN A 135 -4.52 -11.80 -5.29
N PHE A 136 -4.49 -12.86 -4.49
CA PHE A 136 -3.34 -13.75 -4.39
C PHE A 136 -3.44 -14.78 -5.51
N ASN A 137 -2.32 -15.08 -6.16
CA ASN A 137 -2.25 -15.87 -7.41
C ASN A 137 -2.82 -15.16 -8.66
N PRO A 138 -2.29 -13.98 -9.02
CA PRO A 138 -2.80 -13.24 -10.19
C PRO A 138 -2.64 -14.01 -11.52
N ASN A 139 -1.75 -15.00 -11.57
CA ASN A 139 -1.54 -15.86 -12.75
C ASN A 139 -2.72 -16.80 -13.06
N ASP A 140 -3.69 -16.93 -12.15
CA ASP A 140 -4.92 -17.70 -12.39
C ASP A 140 -5.82 -17.04 -13.44
N ARG A 141 -5.59 -15.74 -13.73
CA ARG A 141 -6.25 -14.99 -14.79
C ARG A 141 -5.28 -14.79 -15.98
N SER A 142 -5.72 -15.17 -17.17
CA SER A 142 -4.90 -15.11 -18.39
C SER A 142 -4.44 -13.69 -18.73
N GLU A 143 -5.29 -12.70 -18.44
CA GLU A 143 -5.06 -11.30 -18.76
C GLU A 143 -3.86 -10.73 -17.98
N PHE A 144 -3.70 -11.10 -16.71
CA PHE A 144 -2.55 -10.67 -15.91
C PHE A 144 -1.29 -11.44 -16.27
N ARG A 145 -1.42 -12.71 -16.66
CA ARG A 145 -0.26 -13.48 -17.15
C ARG A 145 0.34 -12.80 -18.37
N GLU A 146 -0.48 -12.36 -19.33
CA GLU A 146 0.00 -11.62 -20.50
C GLU A 146 0.74 -10.34 -20.09
N LEU A 147 0.19 -9.57 -19.14
CA LEU A 147 0.81 -8.35 -18.62
C LEU A 147 2.24 -8.60 -18.09
N PHE A 148 2.42 -9.68 -17.33
CA PHE A 148 3.70 -10.05 -16.72
C PHE A 148 4.72 -10.62 -17.70
N GLU A 149 4.27 -11.10 -18.85
CA GLU A 149 5.14 -11.62 -19.90
C GLU A 149 5.69 -10.51 -20.83
N LEU A 150 5.16 -9.29 -20.74
CA LEU A 150 5.58 -8.16 -21.57
C LEU A 150 7.04 -7.78 -21.32
N LYS A 151 7.74 -7.49 -22.42
CA LYS A 151 9.18 -7.20 -22.41
C LYS A 151 9.48 -5.97 -21.56
N GLU A 152 8.71 -4.90 -21.75
CA GLU A 152 8.87 -3.62 -21.05
C GLU A 152 8.64 -3.79 -19.54
N PHE A 153 7.70 -4.66 -19.15
CA PHE A 153 7.43 -4.96 -17.75
C PHE A 153 8.61 -5.70 -17.10
N LYS A 154 9.14 -6.73 -17.78
CA LYS A 154 10.30 -7.48 -17.29
C LYS A 154 11.56 -6.63 -17.24
N GLU A 155 11.77 -5.75 -18.22
CA GLU A 155 12.87 -4.79 -18.22
C GLU A 155 12.79 -3.85 -17.02
N ALA A 156 11.61 -3.28 -16.74
CA ALA A 156 11.39 -2.42 -15.58
C ALA A 156 11.66 -3.12 -14.25
N VAL A 157 11.19 -4.36 -14.12
CA VAL A 157 11.42 -5.19 -12.93
C VAL A 157 12.91 -5.49 -12.77
N ASN A 158 13.60 -5.87 -13.85
CA ASN A 158 15.02 -6.16 -13.82
C ASN A 158 15.84 -4.94 -13.44
N GLU A 159 15.45 -3.74 -13.86
CA GLU A 159 16.14 -2.50 -13.50
C GLU A 159 15.92 -2.12 -12.02
N VAL A 160 14.75 -2.40 -11.43
CA VAL A 160 14.59 -2.24 -9.97
C VAL A 160 15.43 -3.27 -9.19
N CYS A 161 15.73 -4.42 -9.80
CA CYS A 161 16.39 -5.54 -9.16
C CYS A 161 17.76 -5.89 -9.75
N GLU A 162 18.42 -4.92 -10.39
CA GLU A 162 19.69 -5.09 -11.09
C GLU A 162 20.83 -5.56 -10.16
N TRP A 163 20.67 -5.39 -8.84
CA TRP A 163 21.66 -5.77 -7.83
C TRP A 163 21.61 -7.26 -7.46
N TYR A 164 20.61 -8.00 -7.94
CA TYR A 164 20.46 -9.42 -7.68
C TYR A 164 20.99 -10.25 -8.85
N ASP A 165 21.78 -11.28 -8.56
CA ASP A 165 22.28 -12.19 -9.59
C ASP A 165 21.14 -13.10 -10.09
N LYS A 166 20.81 -12.99 -11.38
CA LYS A 166 19.80 -13.80 -12.10
C LYS A 166 18.44 -13.87 -11.37
N PRO A 167 17.72 -12.75 -11.25
CA PRO A 167 16.44 -12.72 -10.54
C PRO A 167 15.42 -13.67 -11.21
N TYR A 168 14.79 -14.53 -10.42
CA TYR A 168 13.61 -15.29 -10.86
C TYR A 168 12.34 -14.53 -10.48
N PHE A 169 11.60 -14.14 -11.52
CA PHE A 169 10.42 -13.32 -11.40
C PHE A 169 9.16 -14.16 -11.16
N LYS A 170 8.44 -13.87 -10.07
CA LYS A 170 7.18 -14.52 -9.72
C LYS A 170 6.13 -13.51 -9.21
N PRO A 171 5.15 -13.15 -10.04
CA PRO A 171 3.97 -12.43 -9.58
C PRO A 171 3.24 -13.25 -8.51
N PHE A 172 2.89 -12.64 -7.38
CA PHE A 172 2.21 -13.34 -6.31
C PHE A 172 1.00 -12.58 -5.74
N GLN A 173 0.96 -11.26 -5.86
CA GLN A 173 -0.15 -10.45 -5.36
C GLN A 173 -0.51 -9.34 -6.36
N LEU A 174 -1.78 -9.28 -6.74
CA LEU A 174 -2.37 -8.13 -7.41
C LEU A 174 -3.29 -7.42 -6.43
N SER A 175 -3.21 -6.09 -6.37
CA SER A 175 -4.11 -5.28 -5.54
C SER A 175 -4.80 -4.25 -6.41
N MET A 176 -6.11 -4.15 -6.31
CA MET A 176 -6.87 -3.07 -6.92
C MET A 176 -7.27 -2.10 -5.82
N ILE A 177 -6.91 -0.84 -5.98
CA ILE A 177 -7.16 0.23 -5.03
C ILE A 177 -8.07 1.24 -5.72
N LEU A 178 -9.23 1.52 -5.13
CA LEU A 178 -10.11 2.59 -5.58
C LEU A 178 -10.02 3.74 -4.57
N LEU A 179 -9.59 4.90 -5.07
CA LEU A 179 -9.57 6.15 -4.32
C LEU A 179 -10.84 6.93 -4.63
N THR A 180 -11.60 7.23 -3.58
CA THR A 180 -12.73 8.16 -3.66
C THR A 180 -12.33 9.55 -3.15
N PRO A 181 -13.08 10.61 -3.49
CA PRO A 181 -12.71 11.97 -3.12
C PRO A 181 -12.47 12.15 -1.62
N GLY A 182 -11.39 12.85 -1.29
CA GLY A 182 -10.91 13.07 0.06
C GLY A 182 -10.03 11.95 0.60
N GLN A 183 -9.92 10.81 -0.08
CA GLN A 183 -9.07 9.70 0.37
C GLN A 183 -7.63 9.84 -0.12
N ALA A 184 -6.72 9.26 0.65
CA ALA A 184 -5.31 9.12 0.32
C ALA A 184 -4.80 7.78 0.85
N VAL A 185 -3.77 7.24 0.19
CA VAL A 185 -2.96 6.16 0.75
C VAL A 185 -1.93 6.80 1.68
N PRO A 186 -1.95 6.52 2.98
CA PRO A 186 -0.97 7.08 3.91
C PRO A 186 0.48 6.76 3.54
N ALA A 187 1.42 7.57 4.02
CA ALA A 187 2.84 7.26 3.89
C ALA A 187 3.19 5.93 4.59
N HIS A 188 3.79 5.01 3.84
CA HIS A 188 4.14 3.68 4.33
C HIS A 188 5.30 3.07 3.54
N LEU A 189 5.91 2.04 4.13
CA LEU A 189 6.61 0.99 3.40
C LEU A 189 5.63 -0.16 3.19
N ASP A 190 5.74 -0.86 2.07
CA ASP A 190 5.10 -2.16 1.90
C ASP A 190 5.68 -3.20 2.85
N VAL A 191 4.93 -4.28 3.07
CA VAL A 191 5.34 -5.33 3.99
C VAL A 191 6.46 -6.16 3.35
N PRO A 192 7.67 -6.19 3.94
CA PRO A 192 8.77 -7.00 3.44
C PRO A 192 8.47 -8.50 3.66
N TYR A 193 9.06 -9.33 2.82
CA TYR A 193 9.03 -10.78 2.89
C TYR A 193 10.44 -11.25 3.18
N PHE A 194 10.54 -12.24 4.05
CA PHE A 194 11.77 -12.94 4.35
C PHE A 194 11.56 -14.44 4.12
N GLN A 195 12.66 -15.18 4.01
CA GLN A 195 12.66 -16.64 4.07
C GLN A 195 11.97 -17.05 5.38
N ASP A 196 10.87 -17.79 5.25
CA ASP A 196 10.03 -18.30 6.35
C ASP A 196 9.35 -17.25 7.27
N ALA A 197 9.54 -15.96 7.02
CA ALA A 197 8.89 -14.87 7.74
C ALA A 197 8.09 -14.00 6.77
N THR A 198 6.77 -14.23 6.75
CA THR A 198 5.82 -13.53 5.87
C THR A 198 4.67 -12.94 6.68
N ARG A 199 3.88 -12.06 6.05
CA ARG A 199 2.71 -11.42 6.67
C ARG A 199 1.61 -12.37 7.15
N TYR A 200 1.70 -13.64 6.76
CA TYR A 200 0.75 -14.70 7.17
C TYR A 200 1.14 -15.36 8.48
N ILE A 201 2.43 -15.32 8.81
CA ILE A 201 3.03 -16.01 9.95
C ILE A 201 3.48 -15.00 11.02
N PHE A 202 3.81 -13.77 10.63
CA PHE A 202 4.27 -12.72 11.54
C PHE A 202 3.46 -11.42 11.39
N PRO A 203 3.31 -10.66 12.49
CA PRO A 203 2.76 -9.31 12.43
C PRO A 203 3.55 -8.42 11.47
N GLN A 204 2.85 -7.67 10.62
CA GLN A 204 3.46 -6.83 9.59
C GLN A 204 4.43 -5.77 10.16
N TRP A 205 4.13 -5.21 11.34
CA TRP A 205 5.02 -4.25 11.98
C TRP A 205 6.37 -4.87 12.38
N LEU A 206 6.37 -6.15 12.77
CA LEU A 206 7.59 -6.85 13.14
C LEU A 206 8.47 -7.08 11.91
N LEU A 207 7.86 -7.43 10.78
CA LEU A 207 8.56 -7.58 9.50
C LEU A 207 9.25 -6.28 9.08
N LEU A 208 8.63 -5.12 9.32
CA LEU A 208 9.26 -3.81 9.08
C LEU A 208 10.41 -3.54 10.05
N VAL A 209 10.26 -3.87 11.33
CA VAL A 209 11.36 -3.74 12.31
C VAL A 209 12.54 -4.62 11.90
N MET A 210 12.28 -5.85 11.44
CA MET A 210 13.31 -6.74 10.91
C MET A 210 14.03 -6.11 9.71
N GLN A 211 13.29 -5.55 8.77
CA GLN A 211 13.82 -4.85 7.60
C GLN A 211 14.70 -3.65 7.98
N GLU A 212 14.15 -2.73 8.78
CA GLU A 212 14.83 -1.49 9.19
C GLU A 212 16.05 -1.75 10.07
N SER A 213 16.05 -2.85 10.84
CA SER A 213 17.21 -3.23 11.66
C SER A 213 18.46 -3.57 10.82
N GLY A 214 18.27 -3.98 9.57
CA GLY A 214 19.33 -4.49 8.70
C GLY A 214 19.91 -5.84 9.13
N LEU A 215 19.47 -6.43 10.25
CA LEU A 215 19.99 -7.68 10.80
C LEU A 215 19.59 -8.91 9.98
N PHE A 216 18.52 -8.80 9.18
CA PHE A 216 17.92 -9.92 8.43
C PHE A 216 18.07 -9.77 6.91
N ARG A 217 19.00 -8.94 6.43
CA ARG A 217 19.18 -8.64 4.99
C ARG A 217 19.39 -9.90 4.15
N GLU A 218 20.16 -10.86 4.64
CA GLU A 218 20.45 -12.11 3.93
C GLU A 218 19.23 -13.03 3.77
N LEU A 219 18.26 -12.90 4.68
CA LEU A 219 17.01 -13.67 4.63
C LEU A 219 15.92 -12.95 3.85
N ARG A 220 16.15 -11.72 3.41
CA ARG A 220 15.11 -10.93 2.76
C ARG A 220 14.86 -11.44 1.33
N ILE A 221 13.58 -11.49 0.97
CA ILE A 221 13.13 -11.76 -0.40
C ILE A 221 12.95 -10.41 -1.12
N PRO A 222 13.70 -10.16 -2.21
CA PRO A 222 13.58 -8.94 -2.99
C PRO A 222 12.20 -8.80 -3.63
N GLN A 223 11.71 -7.56 -3.71
CA GLN A 223 10.37 -7.27 -4.19
C GLN A 223 10.36 -6.06 -5.11
N VAL A 224 9.44 -6.10 -6.06
CA VAL A 224 9.11 -4.99 -6.94
C VAL A 224 7.62 -4.75 -6.89
N GLN A 225 7.24 -3.50 -6.73
CA GLN A 225 5.88 -3.04 -6.81
C GLN A 225 5.74 -2.25 -8.10
N ALA A 226 4.75 -2.65 -8.90
CA ALA A 226 4.34 -1.97 -10.11
C ALA A 226 2.98 -1.32 -9.84
N ILE A 227 2.95 -0.01 -9.70
CA ILE A 227 1.73 0.77 -9.48
C ILE A 227 1.29 1.33 -10.83
N VAL A 228 0.06 1.02 -11.19
CA VAL A 228 -0.53 1.33 -12.49
C VAL A 228 -1.78 2.17 -12.29
N TYR A 229 -1.83 3.34 -12.92
CA TYR A 229 -3.01 4.20 -12.88
C TYR A 229 -3.91 3.90 -14.09
N VAL A 230 -5.15 3.52 -13.80
CA VAL A 230 -6.17 3.14 -14.79
C VAL A 230 -7.34 4.09 -14.63
N HIS A 231 -7.44 5.07 -15.52
CA HIS A 231 -8.54 6.03 -15.53
C HIS A 231 -8.75 6.64 -16.91
N GLU A 232 -9.90 7.27 -17.12
CA GLU A 232 -10.15 8.10 -18.30
C GLU A 232 -9.35 9.40 -18.21
N ASP A 233 -8.88 9.87 -19.37
CA ASP A 233 -7.85 10.90 -19.48
C ASP A 233 -8.41 12.34 -19.49
N ASP A 234 -9.58 12.58 -18.89
CA ASP A 234 -10.09 13.96 -18.72
C ASP A 234 -9.31 14.67 -17.61
N LYS A 235 -8.09 15.09 -17.97
CA LYS A 235 -7.13 15.80 -17.12
C LYS A 235 -7.65 17.17 -16.65
N THR A 236 -8.76 17.67 -17.20
CA THR A 236 -9.28 19.00 -16.85
C THR A 236 -10.04 19.03 -15.53
N GLN A 237 -10.41 17.88 -14.98
CA GLN A 237 -11.20 17.76 -13.74
C GLN A 237 -10.47 17.03 -12.59
N ARG A 238 -9.26 16.52 -12.82
CA ARG A 238 -8.57 15.68 -11.83
C ARG A 238 -7.55 16.49 -11.02
N VAL A 239 -7.72 16.50 -9.70
CA VAL A 239 -6.75 17.09 -8.77
C VAL A 239 -6.35 16.05 -7.71
N GLY A 240 -5.05 15.81 -7.54
CA GLY A 240 -4.52 14.89 -6.53
C GLY A 240 -4.69 13.40 -6.87
N GLY A 241 -4.41 12.53 -5.89
CA GLY A 241 -4.25 11.08 -6.09
C GLY A 241 -2.84 10.69 -6.57
N ASP A 242 -1.94 11.65 -6.70
CA ASP A 242 -0.57 11.51 -7.20
C ASP A 242 0.21 10.50 -6.36
N PHE A 243 1.08 9.73 -7.00
CA PHE A 243 2.03 8.90 -6.28
C PHE A 243 3.12 9.80 -5.70
N ILE A 244 3.31 9.75 -4.39
CA ILE A 244 4.33 10.52 -3.68
C ILE A 244 5.43 9.57 -3.25
N ALA A 245 6.61 9.71 -3.82
CA ALA A 245 7.78 8.93 -3.45
C ALA A 245 8.68 9.68 -2.48
N TYR A 246 9.37 8.97 -1.59
CA TYR A 246 10.37 9.57 -0.69
C TYR A 246 11.76 8.99 -0.98
N PRO A 247 12.36 9.34 -2.14
CA PRO A 247 13.66 8.81 -2.56
C PRO A 247 14.83 9.42 -1.78
N GLN A 248 14.58 10.20 -0.74
CA GLN A 248 15.59 10.64 0.22
C GLN A 248 15.30 10.09 1.63
N GLY A 249 14.19 9.37 1.79
CA GLY A 249 13.70 8.83 3.05
C GLY A 249 12.65 9.76 3.68
N PRO A 250 11.99 9.33 4.77
CA PRO A 250 10.82 10.00 5.33
C PRO A 250 11.12 11.37 5.96
N GLN A 251 12.39 11.72 6.17
CA GLN A 251 12.81 13.02 6.70
C GLN A 251 12.93 14.12 5.63
N HIS A 252 12.80 13.74 4.36
CA HIS A 252 12.93 14.64 3.22
C HIS A 252 11.57 14.86 2.55
N ASN A 253 11.49 15.87 1.69
CA ASN A 253 10.27 16.15 0.95
C ASN A 253 9.92 15.00 0.01
N GLY A 254 8.62 14.66 -0.03
CA GLY A 254 8.09 13.76 -1.05
C GLY A 254 8.21 14.37 -2.44
N VAL A 255 8.46 13.50 -3.42
CA VAL A 255 8.52 13.83 -4.84
C VAL A 255 7.24 13.30 -5.50
N PRO A 256 6.34 14.17 -5.97
CA PRO A 256 5.17 13.72 -6.72
C PRO A 256 5.59 13.20 -8.09
N LEU A 257 5.00 12.08 -8.51
CA LEU A 257 5.17 11.50 -9.83
C LEU A 257 3.90 11.69 -10.66
N SER A 258 4.07 11.78 -11.98
CA SER A 258 2.94 11.86 -12.89
C SER A 258 2.17 10.54 -12.91
N ILE A 259 0.86 10.66 -12.76
CA ILE A 259 -0.09 9.55 -12.72
C ILE A 259 -1.00 9.59 -13.94
N ASP A 260 -0.43 9.86 -15.11
CA ASP A 260 -1.16 9.83 -16.38
C ASP A 260 -1.76 8.43 -16.63
N SER A 261 -2.89 8.36 -17.32
CA SER A 261 -3.44 7.06 -17.70
C SER A 261 -2.45 6.31 -18.57
N GLY A 262 -2.27 5.03 -18.27
CA GLY A 262 -1.33 4.21 -19.01
C GLY A 262 0.13 4.31 -18.55
N VAL A 263 0.37 4.92 -17.39
CA VAL A 263 1.67 4.95 -16.72
C VAL A 263 1.79 3.88 -15.65
N GLY A 264 2.91 3.14 -15.69
CA GLY A 264 3.36 2.25 -14.62
C GLY A 264 4.54 2.84 -13.86
N ILE A 265 4.47 2.81 -12.54
CA ILE A 265 5.52 3.22 -11.60
C ILE A 265 6.10 1.97 -10.94
N PHE A 266 7.40 1.74 -11.08
CA PHE A 266 8.08 0.57 -10.51
C PHE A 266 9.05 0.99 -9.41
N CYS A 267 8.99 0.34 -8.25
CA CYS A 267 9.94 0.52 -7.15
C CYS A 267 10.01 -0.70 -6.23
N ASP A 268 11.03 -0.79 -5.36
CA ASP A 268 10.96 -1.67 -4.20
C ASP A 268 10.19 -0.95 -3.07
N GLY A 269 8.88 -1.19 -3.00
CA GLY A 269 7.98 -0.60 -2.02
C GLY A 269 8.31 -0.96 -0.57
N SER A 270 9.12 -2.00 -0.33
CA SER A 270 9.58 -2.37 1.01
C SER A 270 10.85 -1.63 1.45
N GLU A 271 11.49 -0.88 0.55
CA GLU A 271 12.57 0.08 0.87
C GLU A 271 12.20 1.55 0.60
N MET A 272 11.24 1.78 -0.29
CA MET A 272 10.77 3.10 -0.66
C MET A 272 9.55 3.49 0.16
N VAL A 273 9.70 4.46 1.06
CA VAL A 273 8.52 5.12 1.64
C VAL A 273 7.75 5.81 0.53
N HIS A 274 6.46 5.55 0.46
CA HIS A 274 5.58 6.14 -0.54
C HIS A 274 4.17 6.39 0.03
N ALA A 275 3.44 7.29 -0.60
CA ALA A 275 2.08 7.67 -0.25
C ALA A 275 1.30 8.00 -1.53
N SER A 276 0.00 8.31 -1.39
CA SER A 276 -0.71 9.09 -2.40
C SER A 276 -1.05 10.47 -1.88
N SER A 277 -1.14 11.45 -2.78
CA SER A 277 -1.84 12.69 -2.45
C SER A 277 -3.34 12.42 -2.32
N THR A 278 -4.04 13.32 -1.65
CA THR A 278 -5.49 13.28 -1.45
C THR A 278 -6.18 13.49 -2.78
N PHE A 279 -7.00 12.53 -3.19
CA PHE A 279 -7.79 12.63 -4.41
C PHE A 279 -8.92 13.66 -4.26
N GLN A 280 -9.10 14.53 -5.26
CA GLN A 280 -10.09 15.61 -5.31
C GLN A 280 -10.79 15.62 -6.69
N PHE A 281 -12.08 15.95 -6.69
CA PHE A 281 -12.83 16.36 -7.89
C PHE A 281 -12.85 17.89 -7.98
#